data_AF-A0A651DSJ9-F1
#
_entry.id   AF-A0A651DSJ9-F1
#
_cell.length_a   1.000
_cell.length_b   1.000
_cell.length_c   1.000
_cell.angle_alpha   90.00
_cell.angle_beta   90.00
_cell.angle_gamma   90.00
#
_symmetry.space_group_name_H-M   'P 1'
#
loop_
_entity.id
_entity.type
_entity.pdbx_description
1 polymer ?
#
loop_
_entity_poly.entity_id
_entity_poly.type
_entity_poly.pdbx_seq_one_letter_code
_entity_poly.pdbx_strand_id
1 'polypeptide(L)'
;VEPFFVRFYDYVEEFVPVDAIAEDLLPNYGIICHRPAGIRPQELVYELSLPTGKALVFTDILFNLTDSYLDKYAPRNKLIFNFLGARGYFGITALGKRFFMTDRIAYREWLINLADCLPSLCVISVAHGEPITTNCVERLHEAAARLS
;
A
#
# COMPACT_ATOMS: atom_id res chain seq x y z
N VAL A 1 -12.15 9.41 -27.98
CA VAL A 1 -11.38 9.45 -26.73
C VAL A 1 -11.96 10.59 -25.91
N GLU A 2 -12.81 10.27 -24.94
CA GLU A 2 -13.39 11.28 -24.05
C GLU A 2 -12.40 11.57 -22.91
N PRO A 3 -12.21 12.84 -22.52
CA PRO A 3 -11.32 13.18 -21.41
C PRO A 3 -11.95 12.77 -20.07
N PHE A 4 -11.21 11.97 -19.29
CA PHE A 4 -11.58 11.66 -17.91
C PHE A 4 -11.30 12.84 -16.99
N PHE A 5 -12.29 13.20 -16.17
CA PHE A 5 -12.19 14.25 -15.16
C PHE A 5 -11.93 13.63 -13.79
N VAL A 6 -10.76 13.90 -13.22
CA VAL A 6 -10.50 13.73 -11.78
C VAL A 6 -10.44 15.12 -11.17
N ARG A 7 -11.52 15.54 -10.49
CA ARG A 7 -11.54 16.81 -9.75
C ARG A 7 -10.94 16.63 -8.37
N PHE A 8 -9.65 16.87 -8.25
CA PHE A 8 -9.03 17.28 -7.00
C PHE A 8 -7.94 18.30 -7.37
N TYR A 9 -7.97 19.48 -6.73
CA TYR A 9 -7.15 20.69 -6.95
C TYR A 9 -7.65 21.65 -8.05
N ASP A 10 -7.93 22.89 -7.67
CA ASP A 10 -8.41 23.98 -8.55
C ASP A 10 -7.34 24.50 -9.53
N TYR A 11 -6.18 23.84 -9.62
CA TYR A 11 -5.11 24.22 -10.54
C TYR A 11 -4.38 22.97 -11.05
N VAL A 12 -4.57 22.69 -12.34
CA VAL A 12 -3.79 21.73 -13.13
C VAL A 12 -3.01 22.56 -14.13
N GLU A 13 -1.68 22.53 -14.04
CA GLU A 13 -0.79 23.32 -14.91
C GLU A 13 -0.78 22.78 -16.35
N GLU A 14 -0.90 21.46 -16.50
CA GLU A 14 -0.92 20.79 -17.80
C GLU A 14 -1.70 19.47 -17.72
N PHE A 15 -2.55 19.21 -18.73
CA PHE A 15 -3.18 17.91 -18.94
C PHE A 15 -2.36 17.13 -19.97
N VAL A 16 -1.60 16.15 -19.51
CA VAL A 16 -0.86 15.25 -20.40
C VAL A 16 -1.79 14.11 -20.81
N PRO A 17 -2.04 13.90 -22.11
CA PRO A 17 -2.81 12.76 -22.56
C PRO A 17 -2.05 11.47 -22.23
N VAL A 18 -2.74 10.54 -21.57
CA VAL A 18 -2.27 9.18 -21.32
C VAL A 18 -3.16 8.20 -22.08
N ASP A 19 -2.60 7.07 -22.51
CA ASP A 19 -3.35 6.06 -23.27
C ASP A 19 -4.45 5.40 -22.42
N ALA A 20 -4.21 5.22 -21.11
CA ALA A 20 -5.16 4.73 -20.12
C ALA A 20 -4.65 4.98 -18.68
N ILE A 21 -5.56 4.89 -17.71
CA ILE A 21 -5.19 4.77 -16.28
C ILE A 21 -5.09 3.29 -15.87
N ALA A 22 -4.36 3.02 -14.79
CA ALA A 22 -4.12 1.67 -14.32
C ALA A 22 -5.44 0.92 -14.01
N GLU A 23 -6.41 1.59 -13.42
CA GLU A 23 -7.70 0.98 -13.05
C GLU A 23 -8.57 0.58 -14.25
N ASP A 24 -8.34 1.18 -15.42
CA ASP A 24 -9.04 0.82 -16.65
C ASP A 24 -8.28 -0.26 -17.44
N LEU A 25 -6.95 -0.22 -17.40
CA LEU A 25 -6.10 -1.09 -18.21
C LEU A 25 -5.78 -2.42 -17.54
N LEU A 26 -5.37 -2.41 -16.27
CA LEU A 26 -4.84 -3.60 -15.57
C LEU A 26 -5.87 -4.72 -15.35
N PRO A 27 -7.18 -4.45 -15.15
CA PRO A 27 -8.19 -5.51 -15.06
C PRO A 27 -8.26 -6.40 -16.30
N ASN A 28 -7.91 -5.90 -17.49
CA ASN A 28 -7.84 -6.70 -18.72
C ASN A 28 -6.75 -7.79 -18.65
N TYR A 29 -5.82 -7.68 -17.71
CA TYR A 29 -4.75 -8.64 -17.44
C TYR A 29 -5.01 -9.46 -16.16
N GLY A 30 -6.22 -9.40 -15.60
CA GLY A 30 -6.59 -10.13 -14.38
C GLY A 30 -6.02 -9.56 -13.09
N ILE A 31 -5.58 -8.30 -13.09
CA ILE A 31 -5.10 -7.57 -11.92
C ILE A 31 -6.26 -6.75 -11.35
N ILE A 32 -6.56 -6.93 -10.06
CA ILE A 32 -7.62 -6.17 -9.39
C ILE A 32 -7.00 -4.92 -8.75
N CYS A 33 -7.54 -3.74 -9.09
CA CYS A 33 -7.12 -2.48 -8.50
C CYS A 33 -8.05 -2.15 -7.32
N HIS A 34 -7.54 -2.28 -6.10
CA HIS A 34 -8.25 -1.91 -4.90
C HIS A 34 -8.01 -0.44 -4.56
N ARG A 35 -9.08 0.26 -4.16
CA ARG A 35 -9.03 1.63 -3.65
C ARG A 35 -9.15 1.61 -2.13
N PRO A 36 -8.08 1.90 -1.37
CA PRO A 36 -8.15 1.89 0.08
C PRO A 36 -9.10 2.96 0.63
N ALA A 37 -9.99 2.56 1.54
CA ALA A 37 -10.81 3.52 2.25
C ALA A 37 -9.95 4.28 3.28
N GLY A 38 -10.28 5.55 3.53
CA GLY A 38 -9.57 6.36 4.53
C GLY A 38 -8.15 6.79 4.13
N ILE A 39 -7.81 6.63 2.86
CA ILE A 39 -6.54 7.04 2.24
C ILE A 39 -6.83 7.97 1.07
N ARG A 40 -5.88 8.85 0.74
CA ARG A 40 -5.99 9.72 -0.43
C ARG A 40 -6.10 8.89 -1.71
N PRO A 41 -6.89 9.32 -2.71
CA PRO A 41 -7.18 8.52 -3.91
C PRO A 41 -5.97 8.16 -4.79
N GLN A 42 -4.81 8.76 -4.52
CA GLN A 42 -3.57 8.55 -5.26
C GLN A 42 -2.92 7.20 -4.94
N GLU A 43 -3.25 6.58 -3.80
CA GLU A 43 -2.71 5.27 -3.41
C GLU A 43 -3.66 4.16 -3.83
N LEU A 44 -3.15 3.18 -4.57
CA LEU A 44 -3.87 1.98 -4.98
C LEU A 44 -3.17 0.75 -4.41
N VAL A 45 -3.92 -0.34 -4.28
CA VAL A 45 -3.37 -1.65 -3.93
C VAL A 45 -3.74 -2.63 -5.02
N TYR A 46 -2.76 -3.28 -5.62
CA TYR A 46 -2.98 -4.21 -6.71
C TYR A 46 -3.01 -5.64 -6.19
N GLU A 47 -4.02 -6.40 -6.57
CA GLU A 47 -4.07 -7.84 -6.33
C GLU A 47 -3.76 -8.61 -7.61
N LEU A 48 -2.79 -9.51 -7.49
CA LEU A 48 -2.36 -10.37 -8.58
C LEU A 48 -2.65 -11.83 -8.24
N SER A 49 -3.04 -12.60 -9.25
CA SER A 49 -3.15 -14.05 -9.13
C SER A 49 -1.79 -14.69 -9.39
N LEU A 50 -1.37 -15.58 -8.48
CA LEU A 50 -0.14 -16.38 -8.59
C LEU A 50 -0.51 -17.87 -8.68
N PRO A 51 0.37 -18.72 -9.24
CA PRO A 51 0.16 -20.18 -9.21
C PRO A 51 -0.01 -20.75 -7.79
N THR A 52 0.52 -20.06 -6.78
CA THR A 52 0.51 -20.47 -5.37
C THR A 52 -0.52 -19.73 -4.52
N GLY A 53 -1.31 -18.81 -5.07
CA GLY A 53 -2.28 -18.01 -4.31
C GLY A 53 -2.46 -16.60 -4.85
N LYS A 54 -2.51 -15.61 -3.95
CA LYS A 54 -2.67 -14.19 -4.29
C LYS A 54 -1.50 -13.37 -3.79
N ALA A 55 -1.18 -12.29 -4.50
CA ALA A 55 -0.25 -11.28 -4.06
C ALA A 55 -0.94 -9.93 -3.97
N LEU A 56 -0.60 -9.14 -2.94
CA LEU A 56 -0.94 -7.73 -2.86
C LEU A 56 0.32 -6.89 -3.09
N VAL A 57 0.21 -5.85 -3.90
CA VAL A 57 1.25 -4.84 -4.11
C VAL A 57 0.72 -3.53 -3.57
N PHE A 58 1.29 -3.11 -2.45
CA PHE A 58 1.13 -1.77 -1.91
C PHE A 58 2.21 -0.88 -2.49
N THR A 59 1.83 0.33 -2.86
CA THR A 59 2.75 1.40 -3.24
C THR A 59 3.40 1.99 -1.99
N ASP A 60 3.09 3.23 -1.63
CA ASP A 60 3.86 3.98 -0.64
C ASP A 60 3.17 4.04 0.74
N ILE A 61 1.99 3.44 0.86
CA ILE A 61 1.21 3.50 2.09
C ILE A 61 1.73 2.59 3.22
N LEU A 62 2.32 1.46 2.87
CA LEU A 62 2.80 0.44 3.81
C LEU A 62 4.30 0.24 3.59
N PHE A 63 5.05 0.15 4.70
CA PHE A 63 6.49 -0.07 4.67
C PHE A 63 6.83 -1.35 5.43
N ASN A 64 7.81 -2.12 4.97
CA ASN A 64 8.34 -3.28 5.67
C ASN A 64 9.84 -3.13 5.94
N LEU A 65 10.20 -2.07 6.66
CA LEU A 65 11.58 -1.76 7.03
C LEU A 65 11.94 -2.48 8.34
N THR A 66 12.15 -3.80 8.25
CA THR A 66 12.59 -4.61 9.40
C THR A 66 13.99 -4.20 9.87
N ASP A 67 14.35 -4.54 11.11
CA ASP A 67 15.69 -4.26 11.63
C ASP A 67 16.78 -4.92 10.75
N SER A 68 16.53 -6.12 10.22
CA SER A 68 17.44 -6.82 9.30
C SER A 68 17.59 -6.12 7.95
N TYR A 69 16.49 -5.57 7.40
CA TYR A 69 16.54 -4.78 6.17
C TYR A 69 17.36 -3.50 6.37
N LEU A 70 17.12 -2.79 7.47
CA LEU A 70 17.85 -1.56 7.79
C LEU A 70 19.33 -1.84 8.06
N ASP A 71 19.68 -2.94 8.74
CA ASP A 71 21.08 -3.33 8.94
C ASP A 71 21.82 -3.61 7.63
N LYS A 72 21.12 -4.19 6.65
CA LYS A 72 21.71 -4.54 5.35
C LYS A 72 21.85 -3.34 4.42
N TYR A 73 20.82 -2.50 4.33
CA TYR A 73 20.71 -1.47 3.28
C TYR A 73 20.91 -0.04 3.79
N ALA A 74 20.71 0.23 5.08
CA ALA A 74 20.83 1.57 5.64
C ALA A 74 21.40 1.60 7.08
N PRO A 75 22.50 0.90 7.38
CA PRO A 75 22.95 0.67 8.76
C PRO A 75 23.27 1.97 9.52
N ARG A 76 23.81 2.99 8.81
CA ARG A 76 24.12 4.31 9.38
C ARG A 76 22.88 5.13 9.73
N ASN A 77 21.75 4.85 9.09
CA ASN A 77 20.51 5.61 9.22
C ASN A 77 19.44 4.85 10.03
N LYS A 78 19.74 3.65 10.52
CA LYS A 78 18.79 2.79 11.27
C LYS A 78 18.13 3.51 12.44
N LEU A 79 18.90 4.27 13.22
CA LEU A 79 18.38 5.04 14.35
C LEU A 79 17.38 6.12 13.91
N ILE A 80 17.63 6.78 12.77
CA ILE A 80 16.77 7.81 12.20
C ILE A 80 15.46 7.19 11.71
N PHE A 81 15.52 6.09 10.94
CA PHE A 81 14.32 5.39 10.46
C PHE A 81 13.49 4.81 11.60
N ASN A 82 14.14 4.27 12.63
CA ASN A 82 13.46 3.80 13.84
C ASN A 82 12.77 4.95 14.58
N PHE A 83 13.42 6.11 14.68
CA PHE A 83 12.84 7.31 15.29
C PHE A 83 11.64 7.87 14.51
N LEU A 84 11.65 7.76 13.18
CA LEU A 84 10.54 8.18 12.30
C LEU A 84 9.34 7.22 12.30
N GLY A 85 9.38 6.17 13.13
CA GLY A 85 8.31 5.19 13.27
C GLY A 85 8.26 4.15 12.15
N ALA A 86 9.35 4.00 11.39
CA ALA A 86 9.42 3.05 10.29
C ALA A 86 9.72 1.60 10.75
N ARG A 87 9.64 1.33 12.06
CA ARG A 87 10.13 0.07 12.65
C ARG A 87 9.12 -1.07 12.52
N GLY A 88 9.60 -2.21 12.00
CA GLY A 88 8.87 -3.47 11.92
C GLY A 88 7.94 -3.61 10.70
N TYR A 89 7.21 -4.72 10.63
CA TYR A 89 6.24 -4.98 9.56
C TYR A 89 5.17 -3.89 9.50
N PHE A 90 4.91 -3.34 8.32
CA PHE A 90 3.86 -2.34 8.09
C PHE A 90 4.00 -1.05 8.91
N GLY A 91 5.24 -0.56 9.06
CA GLY A 91 5.52 0.72 9.67
C GLY A 91 5.00 1.88 8.81
N ILE A 92 3.80 2.39 9.09
CA ILE A 92 3.37 3.65 8.48
C ILE A 92 4.07 4.78 9.24
N THR A 93 5.07 5.40 8.62
CA THR A 93 5.77 6.56 9.21
C THR A 93 4.77 7.65 9.59
N ALA A 94 5.07 8.44 10.63
CA ALA A 94 4.21 9.57 11.01
C ALA A 94 4.01 10.56 9.84
N LEU A 95 5.01 10.66 8.97
CA LEU A 95 4.96 11.45 7.75
C LEU A 95 3.99 10.84 6.73
N GLY A 96 4.08 9.53 6.45
CA GLY A 96 3.16 8.81 5.57
C GLY A 96 1.71 8.89 6.05
N LYS A 97 1.46 8.76 7.36
CA LYS A 97 0.11 8.98 7.95
C LYS A 97 -0.42 10.37 7.61
N ARG A 98 0.40 11.42 7.73
CA ARG A 98 -0.01 12.81 7.47
C ARG A 98 -0.24 13.09 5.97
N PHE A 99 0.52 12.44 5.08
CA PHE A 99 0.38 12.65 3.64
C PHE A 99 -0.72 11.83 3.00
N PHE A 100 -0.93 10.59 3.44
CA PHE A 100 -1.83 9.66 2.75
C PHE A 100 -3.13 9.39 3.51
N MET A 101 -3.14 9.39 4.85
CA MET A 101 -4.31 8.97 5.60
C MET A 101 -5.30 10.12 5.81
N THR A 102 -6.54 9.91 5.39
CA THR A 102 -7.66 10.84 5.54
C THR A 102 -8.61 10.40 6.65
N ASP A 103 -8.78 9.09 6.84
CA ASP A 103 -9.58 8.49 7.91
C ASP A 103 -8.92 7.19 8.38
N ARG A 104 -8.38 7.23 9.60
CA ARG A 104 -7.68 6.10 10.22
C ARG A 104 -8.59 4.91 10.49
N ILE A 105 -9.84 5.16 10.89
CA ILE A 105 -10.80 4.11 11.23
C ILE A 105 -11.24 3.41 9.95
N ALA A 106 -11.57 4.18 8.91
CA ALA A 106 -11.93 3.62 7.62
C ALA A 106 -10.80 2.77 7.02
N TYR A 107 -9.55 3.23 7.12
CA TYR A 107 -8.41 2.47 6.61
C TYR A 107 -8.15 1.18 7.41
N ARG A 108 -8.34 1.22 8.73
CA ARG A 108 -8.28 0.04 9.59
C ARG A 108 -9.29 -1.02 9.17
N GLU A 109 -10.56 -0.65 9.08
CA GLU A 109 -11.63 -1.58 8.68
C GLU A 109 -11.39 -2.12 7.26
N TRP A 110 -10.89 -1.27 6.37
CA TRP A 110 -10.54 -1.70 5.02
C TRP A 110 -9.43 -2.76 4.99
N LEU A 111 -8.36 -2.61 5.79
CA LEU A 111 -7.31 -3.62 5.91
C LEU A 111 -7.82 -4.95 6.47
N ILE A 112 -8.71 -4.90 7.47
CA ILE A 112 -9.34 -6.11 8.04
C ILE A 112 -10.16 -6.82 6.97
N ASN A 113 -11.06 -6.09 6.29
CA ASN A 113 -11.88 -6.67 5.23
C ASN A 113 -11.04 -7.23 4.08
N LEU A 114 -9.96 -6.55 3.68
CA LEU A 114 -9.06 -7.04 2.64
C LEU A 114 -8.39 -8.36 3.05
N ALA A 115 -7.95 -8.47 4.30
CA ALA A 115 -7.36 -9.69 4.85
C ALA A 115 -8.36 -10.86 4.81
N ASP A 116 -9.59 -10.61 5.31
CA ASP A 116 -10.64 -11.61 5.41
C ASP A 116 -11.14 -12.10 4.04
N CYS A 117 -11.16 -11.21 3.04
CA CYS A 117 -11.55 -11.55 1.66
C CYS A 117 -10.45 -12.30 0.88
N LEU A 118 -9.21 -12.36 1.38
CA LEU A 118 -8.07 -12.96 0.66
C LEU A 118 -7.40 -14.09 1.46
N PRO A 119 -8.10 -15.19 1.76
CA PRO A 119 -7.55 -16.29 2.56
C PRO A 119 -6.35 -16.99 1.90
N SER A 120 -6.20 -16.86 0.57
CA SER A 120 -5.07 -17.41 -0.19
C SER A 120 -3.93 -16.41 -0.42
N LEU A 121 -3.88 -15.31 0.33
CA LEU A 121 -2.81 -14.31 0.24
C LEU A 121 -1.48 -14.90 0.69
N CYS A 122 -0.50 -14.94 -0.20
CA CYS A 122 0.81 -15.54 0.04
C CYS A 122 1.99 -14.57 -0.15
N VAL A 123 1.76 -13.40 -0.74
CA VAL A 123 2.78 -12.35 -0.88
C VAL A 123 2.17 -10.98 -0.62
N ILE A 124 2.85 -10.15 0.16
CA ILE A 124 2.58 -8.72 0.25
C ILE A 124 3.87 -8.00 -0.13
N SER A 125 3.86 -7.34 -1.29
CA SER A 125 4.92 -6.45 -1.73
C SER A 125 4.59 -5.02 -1.31
N VAL A 126 5.62 -4.27 -0.94
CA VAL A 126 5.54 -2.87 -0.53
C VAL A 126 6.62 -2.10 -1.28
N ALA A 127 6.43 -0.81 -1.56
CA ALA A 127 7.47 -0.01 -2.24
C ALA A 127 8.75 0.14 -1.40
N HIS A 128 8.64 -0.02 -0.08
CA HIS A 128 9.75 0.20 0.85
C HIS A 128 9.93 -0.96 1.82
N GLY A 129 10.94 -1.81 1.57
CA GLY A 129 11.29 -2.94 2.43
C GLY A 129 11.26 -4.28 1.69
N GLU A 130 11.46 -5.38 2.42
CA GLU A 130 11.34 -6.72 1.85
C GLU A 130 9.86 -7.09 1.62
N PRO A 131 9.55 -7.89 0.59
CA PRO A 131 8.25 -8.55 0.49
C PRO A 131 7.99 -9.45 1.71
N ILE A 132 6.72 -9.55 2.10
CA ILE A 132 6.26 -10.45 3.16
C ILE A 132 5.68 -11.69 2.48
N THR A 133 6.22 -12.87 2.80
CA THR A 133 5.86 -14.14 2.15
C THR A 133 5.37 -15.21 3.12
N THR A 134 5.23 -14.86 4.40
CA THR A 134 4.77 -15.76 5.47
C THR A 134 3.67 -15.11 6.28
N ASN A 135 2.63 -15.90 6.60
CA ASN A 135 1.47 -15.48 7.38
C ASN A 135 0.84 -14.16 6.91
N CYS A 136 0.76 -13.93 5.60
CA CYS A 136 0.42 -12.63 5.03
C CYS A 136 -0.93 -12.07 5.52
N VAL A 137 -1.95 -12.91 5.64
CA VAL A 137 -3.27 -12.52 6.19
C VAL A 137 -3.12 -11.99 7.63
N GLU A 138 -2.43 -12.73 8.50
CA GLU A 138 -2.17 -12.32 9.89
C GLU A 138 -1.38 -11.01 9.94
N ARG A 139 -0.37 -10.87 9.07
CA ARG A 139 0.44 -9.65 8.97
C ARG A 139 -0.43 -8.45 8.58
N LEU A 140 -1.42 -8.63 7.70
CA LEU A 140 -2.33 -7.55 7.33
C LEU A 140 -3.26 -7.14 8.50
N HIS A 141 -3.74 -8.11 9.30
CA HIS A 141 -4.43 -7.81 10.55
C HIS A 141 -3.53 -7.08 11.56
N GLU A 142 -2.25 -7.45 11.69
CA GLU A 142 -1.28 -6.73 12.52
C GLU A 142 -1.13 -5.26 12.07
N ALA A 143 -1.12 -5.01 10.75
CA ALA A 143 -1.11 -3.65 10.20
C ALA A 143 -2.35 -2.87 10.64
N ALA A 144 -3.53 -3.49 10.53
CA ALA A 144 -4.79 -2.88 10.98
C ALA A 144 -4.79 -2.61 12.49
N ALA A 145 -4.28 -3.54 13.30
CA ALA A 145 -4.21 -3.40 14.76
C ALA A 145 -3.34 -2.19 15.19
N ARG A 146 -2.31 -1.83 14.42
CA ARG A 146 -1.47 -0.64 14.70
C ARG A 146 -2.16 0.69 14.45
N LEU A 147 -3.36 0.68 13.87
CA LEU A 147 -4.16 1.88 13.58
C LEU A 147 -5.16 2.22 14.70
N SER A 148 -5.33 1.38 15.72
CA SER A 148 -6.15 1.69 16.92
C SER A 148 -5.61 2.87 17.73
#